data_AF-A0A444R2R5-F1
#
_entry.id   AF-A0A444R2R5-F1
#
_cell.length_a   1.000
_cell.length_b   1.000
_cell.length_c   1.000
_cell.angle_alpha   90.00
_cell.angle_beta   90.00
_cell.angle_gamma   90.00
#
_symmetry.space_group_name_H-M   'P 1'
#
loop_
_entity.id
_entity.type
_entity.pdbx_description
1 polymer ?
#
loop_
_entity_poly.entity_id
_entity_poly.type
_entity_poly.pdbx_seq_one_letter_code
_entity_poly.pdbx_strand_id
1 'polypeptide(L)'
;QLIMLGKQLPALPEELKAQAKEIAGCENRVWLGYTVAENGKMHFFGDSEGRIVRGLLAVLLTAVEGKTAAELQAQSPLALFDELGLRAQLSASRSQGLNALSEAIIAAAKQV
;
A
#
# COMPACT_ATOMS: atom_id res chain seq x y z
N GLN A 1 -0.69 16.04 -7.92
CA GLN A 1 -0.08 15.87 -6.58
C GLN A 1 0.37 14.44 -6.31
N LEU A 2 -0.48 13.40 -6.52
CA LEU A 2 -0.10 11.99 -6.32
C LEU A 2 1.19 11.55 -7.04
N ILE A 3 1.40 11.97 -8.28
CA ILE A 3 2.63 11.65 -9.03
C ILE A 3 3.88 12.17 -8.31
N MET A 4 3.81 13.32 -7.64
CA MET A 4 4.94 13.89 -6.90
C MET A 4 5.19 13.10 -5.62
N LEU A 5 4.14 12.68 -4.92
CA LEU A 5 4.26 11.82 -3.74
C LEU A 5 4.89 10.46 -4.10
N GLY A 6 4.47 9.87 -5.22
CA GLY A 6 5.05 8.61 -5.73
C GLY A 6 6.53 8.71 -6.08
N LYS A 7 7.08 9.90 -6.34
CA LYS A 7 8.53 10.10 -6.53
C LYS A 7 9.32 10.07 -5.23
N GLN A 8 8.67 10.32 -4.09
CA GLN A 8 9.30 10.25 -2.78
C GLN A 8 9.39 8.81 -2.26
N LEU A 9 8.61 7.90 -2.84
CA LEU A 9 8.76 6.48 -2.55
C LEU A 9 10.13 6.01 -3.07
N PRO A 10 10.99 5.42 -2.23
CA PRO A 10 12.27 4.87 -2.68
C PRO A 10 12.06 3.85 -3.80
N ALA A 11 13.05 3.69 -4.67
CA ALA A 11 13.06 2.56 -5.58
C ALA A 11 13.16 1.27 -4.75
N LEU A 12 12.34 0.27 -5.07
CA LEU A 12 12.37 -0.99 -4.35
C LEU A 12 13.53 -1.85 -4.88
N PRO A 13 14.55 -2.18 -4.05
CA PRO A 13 15.62 -3.08 -4.44
C PRO A 13 15.07 -4.41 -4.95
N GLU A 14 15.74 -5.02 -5.93
CA GLU A 14 15.26 -6.24 -6.58
C GLU A 14 15.11 -7.41 -5.59
N GLU A 15 15.99 -7.48 -4.58
CA GLU A 15 15.93 -8.44 -3.47
C GLU A 15 14.66 -8.30 -2.62
N LEU A 16 14.23 -7.06 -2.35
CA LEU A 16 12.97 -6.81 -1.63
C LEU A 16 11.77 -7.03 -2.55
N LYS A 17 11.90 -6.71 -3.83
CA LYS A 17 10.85 -6.96 -4.82
C LYS A 17 10.57 -8.46 -4.99
N ALA A 18 11.59 -9.30 -4.93
CA ALA A 18 11.44 -10.76 -4.96
C ALA A 18 10.71 -11.33 -3.73
N GLN A 19 10.77 -10.63 -2.60
CA GLN A 19 10.05 -10.97 -1.37
C GLN A 19 8.63 -10.38 -1.34
N ALA A 20 8.37 -9.36 -2.16
CA ALA A 20 7.07 -8.73 -2.28
C ALA A 20 6.12 -9.57 -3.12
N LYS A 21 4.84 -9.58 -2.71
CA LYS A 21 3.78 -10.20 -3.49
C LYS A 21 3.35 -9.27 -4.61
N GLU A 22 3.27 -9.78 -5.83
CA GLU A 22 2.61 -9.07 -6.92
C GLU A 22 1.09 -9.04 -6.70
N ILE A 23 0.50 -7.85 -6.75
CA ILE A 23 -0.91 -7.61 -6.48
C ILE A 23 -1.67 -7.55 -7.80
N ALA A 24 -2.49 -8.57 -8.04
CA ALA A 24 -3.40 -8.61 -9.19
C ALA A 24 -4.57 -7.62 -9.02
N GLY A 25 -5.21 -7.25 -10.13
CA GLY A 25 -6.38 -6.35 -10.13
C GLY A 25 -6.04 -4.86 -10.25
N CYS A 26 -4.76 -4.51 -10.38
CA CYS A 26 -4.32 -3.19 -10.81
C CYS A 26 -4.08 -3.16 -12.32
N GLU A 27 -4.39 -2.04 -12.99
CA GLU A 27 -4.04 -1.81 -14.41
C GLU A 27 -2.54 -1.90 -14.69
N ASN A 28 -1.72 -1.52 -13.71
CA ASN A 28 -0.27 -1.62 -13.76
C ASN A 28 0.19 -2.63 -12.73
N ARG A 29 1.35 -3.26 -12.95
CA ARG A 29 1.92 -4.15 -11.93
C ARG A 29 2.24 -3.38 -10.65
N VAL A 30 1.93 -4.01 -9.53
CA VAL A 30 2.18 -3.48 -8.19
C VAL A 30 2.73 -4.60 -7.34
N TRP A 31 3.74 -4.29 -6.53
CA TRP A 31 4.32 -5.21 -5.57
C TRP A 31 4.15 -4.64 -4.17
N LEU A 32 3.79 -5.50 -3.22
CA LEU A 32 3.65 -5.16 -1.82
C LEU A 32 4.24 -6.28 -0.96
N GLY A 33 5.16 -5.92 -0.07
CA GLY A 33 5.75 -6.80 0.92
C GLY A 33 5.67 -6.17 2.31
N TYR A 34 6.00 -6.97 3.32
CA TYR A 34 6.04 -6.51 4.70
C TYR A 34 7.10 -7.26 5.52
N THR A 35 7.54 -6.63 6.60
CA THR A 35 8.30 -7.26 7.68
C THR A 35 7.67 -6.90 9.02
N VAL A 36 7.97 -7.70 10.05
CA VAL A 36 7.52 -7.43 11.44
C VAL A 36 8.76 -7.15 12.27
N ALA A 37 8.80 -5.98 12.90
CA ALA A 37 9.86 -5.60 13.83
C ALA A 37 9.68 -6.31 15.17
N GLU A 38 10.75 -6.36 15.98
CA GLU A 38 10.75 -7.03 17.30
C GLU A 38 9.69 -6.48 18.27
N ASN A 39 9.30 -5.21 18.10
CA ASN A 39 8.25 -4.57 18.88
C ASN A 39 6.81 -4.87 18.35
N GLY A 40 6.66 -5.81 17.42
CA GLY A 40 5.39 -6.22 16.84
C GLY A 40 4.80 -5.25 15.80
N LYS A 41 5.53 -4.18 15.44
CA LYS A 41 5.10 -3.23 14.41
C LYS A 41 5.44 -3.75 13.02
N MET A 42 4.52 -3.53 12.09
CA MET A 42 4.67 -3.94 10.70
C MET A 42 5.27 -2.79 9.88
N HIS A 43 6.28 -3.12 9.08
CA HIS A 43 6.85 -2.24 8.07
C HIS A 43 6.42 -2.73 6.69
N PHE A 44 5.77 -1.87 5.90
CA PHE A 44 5.32 -2.22 4.56
C PHE A 44 6.19 -1.53 3.51
N PHE A 45 6.44 -2.24 2.42
CA PHE A 45 7.21 -1.73 1.29
C PHE A 45 6.59 -2.20 -0.02
N GLY A 46 6.84 -1.47 -1.10
CA GLY A 46 6.27 -1.81 -2.40
C GLY A 46 6.69 -0.87 -3.52
N ASP A 47 6.27 -1.22 -4.73
CA ASP A 47 6.48 -0.38 -5.91
C ASP A 47 5.38 -0.59 -6.95
N SER A 48 5.27 0.32 -7.92
CA SER A 48 4.36 0.19 -9.06
C SER A 48 4.94 0.77 -10.33
N GLU A 49 4.67 0.11 -11.46
CA GLU A 49 5.00 0.65 -12.79
C GLU A 49 4.16 1.88 -13.15
N GLY A 50 2.96 1.98 -12.60
CA GLY A 50 2.04 3.09 -12.83
C GLY A 50 2.34 4.27 -11.92
N ARG A 51 2.74 5.42 -12.46
CA ARG A 51 3.10 6.62 -11.67
C ARG A 51 2.00 7.11 -10.72
N ILE A 52 0.73 6.98 -11.13
CA ILE A 52 -0.41 7.38 -10.28
C ILE A 52 -0.63 6.34 -9.19
N VAL A 53 -0.60 5.06 -9.53
CA VAL A 53 -0.76 3.96 -8.56
C VAL A 53 0.39 3.96 -7.55
N ARG A 54 1.62 4.28 -7.96
CA ARG A 54 2.77 4.50 -7.07
C ARG A 54 2.51 5.64 -6.07
N GLY A 55 1.84 6.70 -6.51
CA GLY A 55 1.39 7.78 -5.62
C GLY A 55 0.34 7.32 -4.61
N LEU A 56 -0.63 6.52 -5.03
CA LEU A 56 -1.63 5.93 -4.12
C LEU A 56 -0.98 4.96 -3.13
N LEU A 57 -0.04 4.13 -3.60
CA LEU A 57 0.73 3.24 -2.77
C LEU A 57 1.51 4.02 -1.70
N ALA A 58 2.14 5.15 -2.05
CA ALA A 58 2.82 5.98 -1.07
C ALA A 58 1.88 6.51 0.04
N VAL A 59 0.66 6.92 -0.31
CA VAL A 59 -0.36 7.31 0.70
C VAL A 59 -0.74 6.12 1.58
N LEU A 60 -0.97 4.96 0.97
CA LEU A 60 -1.34 3.75 1.71
C LEU A 60 -0.24 3.32 2.68
N LEU A 61 1.01 3.26 2.21
CA LEU A 61 2.17 2.93 3.04
C LEU A 61 2.28 3.89 4.22
N THR A 62 2.12 5.20 3.99
CA THR A 62 2.08 6.20 5.05
C THR A 62 0.99 5.92 6.09
N ALA A 63 -0.19 5.45 5.66
CA ALA A 63 -1.31 5.17 6.55
C ALA A 63 -1.12 3.92 7.43
N VAL A 64 -0.29 2.96 6.99
CA VAL A 64 -0.16 1.64 7.63
C VAL A 64 1.19 1.44 8.32
N GLU A 65 2.18 2.27 8.02
CA GLU A 65 3.54 2.14 8.52
C GLU A 65 3.60 2.19 10.06
N GLY A 66 4.34 1.24 10.64
CA GLY A 66 4.60 1.19 12.07
C GLY A 66 3.36 0.83 12.92
N LYS A 67 2.28 0.36 12.30
CA LYS A 67 1.10 -0.18 12.99
C LYS A 67 1.29 -1.67 13.29
N THR A 68 0.67 -2.12 14.36
CA THR A 68 0.53 -3.53 14.73
C THR A 68 -0.56 -4.21 13.90
N ALA A 69 -0.53 -5.53 13.85
CA ALA A 69 -1.59 -6.34 13.24
C ALA A 69 -2.99 -5.98 13.78
N ALA A 70 -3.11 -5.79 15.10
CA ALA A 70 -4.38 -5.43 15.75
C ALA A 70 -4.90 -4.06 15.30
N GLU A 71 -4.03 -3.05 15.20
CA GLU A 71 -4.41 -1.71 14.74
C GLU A 71 -4.86 -1.71 13.28
N LEU A 72 -4.19 -2.50 12.43
CA LEU A 72 -4.56 -2.65 11.01
C LEU A 72 -5.87 -3.42 10.80
N GLN A 73 -6.22 -4.31 11.71
CA GLN A 73 -7.52 -5.00 11.69
C GLN A 73 -8.65 -4.12 12.25
N ALA A 74 -8.34 -3.20 13.16
CA ALA A 74 -9.32 -2.32 13.79
C ALA A 74 -9.72 -1.11 12.91
N GLN A 75 -8.82 -0.65 12.03
CA GLN A 75 -9.06 0.52 11.18
C GLN A 75 -8.81 0.19 9.71
N SER A 76 -9.67 0.72 8.83
CA SER A 76 -9.47 0.56 7.39
C SER A 76 -8.14 1.22 6.96
N PRO A 77 -7.29 0.51 6.19
CA PRO A 77 -6.11 1.10 5.57
C PRO A 77 -6.43 2.29 4.65
N LEU A 78 -7.69 2.42 4.23
CA LEU A 78 -8.15 3.45 3.32
C LEU A 78 -8.67 4.72 4.01
N ALA A 79 -8.72 4.79 5.34
CA ALA A 79 -9.25 5.94 6.07
C ALA A 79 -8.57 7.27 5.68
N LEU A 80 -7.24 7.24 5.49
CA LEU A 80 -6.48 8.43 5.06
C LEU A 80 -6.90 8.93 3.66
N PHE A 81 -7.39 8.05 2.78
CA PHE A 81 -7.85 8.47 1.44
C PHE A 81 -9.18 9.22 1.50
N ASP A 82 -10.02 8.88 2.48
CA ASP A 82 -11.28 9.56 2.72
C ASP A 82 -11.03 10.94 3.34
N GLU A 83 -10.12 11.05 4.32
CA GLU A 83 -9.70 12.32 4.93
C GLU A 83 -9.09 13.29 3.90
N LEU A 84 -8.28 12.76 2.98
CA LEU A 84 -7.65 13.57 1.92
C LEU A 84 -8.59 13.85 0.73
N GLY A 85 -9.83 13.33 0.74
CA GLY A 85 -10.78 13.48 -0.35
C GLY A 85 -10.31 12.87 -1.68
N LEU A 86 -9.36 11.94 -1.62
CA LEU A 86 -8.73 11.33 -2.80
C LEU A 86 -9.64 10.28 -3.42
N ARG A 87 -10.41 9.55 -2.61
CA ARG A 87 -11.22 8.41 -3.07
C ARG A 87 -12.25 8.80 -4.12
N ALA A 88 -12.86 9.98 -3.98
CA ALA A 88 -13.85 10.51 -4.92
C ALA A 88 -13.27 10.92 -6.28
N GLN A 89 -11.95 11.08 -6.39
CA GLN A 89 -11.27 11.53 -7.62
C GLN A 89 -10.70 10.38 -8.44
N LEU A 90 -10.84 9.13 -7.95
CA LEU A 90 -10.30 7.95 -8.60
C LEU A 90 -11.27 7.42 -9.65
N SER A 91 -10.74 7.02 -10.81
CA SER A 91 -11.49 6.21 -11.76
C SER A 91 -11.81 4.83 -11.15
N ALA A 92 -12.82 4.16 -11.68
CA ALA A 92 -13.25 2.83 -11.19
C ALA A 92 -12.08 1.83 -11.11
N SER A 93 -11.23 1.79 -12.14
CA SER A 93 -10.04 0.93 -12.19
C SER A 93 -9.00 1.26 -11.12
N ARG A 94 -8.74 2.54 -10.85
CA ARG A 94 -7.82 2.96 -9.78
C ARG A 94 -8.36 2.63 -8.40
N SER A 95 -9.67 2.76 -8.21
CA SER A 95 -10.35 2.35 -6.99
C SER A 95 -10.26 0.84 -6.78
N GLN A 96 -10.37 0.04 -7.84
CA GLN A 96 -10.18 -1.42 -7.76
C GLN A 96 -8.76 -1.78 -7.34
N GLY A 97 -7.75 -1.18 -7.96
CA GLY A 97 -6.35 -1.43 -7.57
C GLY A 97 -6.05 -1.01 -6.14
N LEU A 98 -6.61 0.12 -5.69
CA LEU A 98 -6.47 0.57 -4.30
C LEU A 98 -7.15 -0.38 -3.30
N ASN A 99 -8.33 -0.92 -3.64
CA ASN A 99 -9.01 -1.91 -2.81
C ASN A 99 -8.18 -3.22 -2.72
N ALA A 100 -7.62 -3.70 -3.84
CA ALA A 100 -6.77 -4.88 -3.85
C ALA A 100 -5.52 -4.72 -2.95
N LEU A 101 -4.92 -3.53 -2.96
CA LEU A 101 -3.83 -3.19 -2.04
C LEU A 101 -4.29 -3.20 -0.57
N SER A 102 -5.44 -2.59 -0.27
CA SER A 102 -6.00 -2.61 1.09
C SER A 102 -6.27 -4.04 1.58
N GLU A 103 -6.81 -4.91 0.73
CA GLU A 103 -7.05 -6.32 1.06
C GLU A 103 -5.75 -7.05 1.33
N ALA A 104 -4.69 -6.78 0.56
CA ALA A 104 -3.38 -7.36 0.79
C ALA A 104 -2.77 -6.96 2.15
N ILE A 105 -2.95 -5.70 2.57
CA ILE A 105 -2.55 -5.24 3.91
C ILE A 105 -3.30 -6.01 5.00
N ILE A 106 -4.63 -6.13 4.87
CA ILE A 106 -5.44 -6.85 5.86
C ILE A 106 -5.09 -8.34 5.90
N ALA A 107 -4.78 -8.95 4.75
CA ALA A 107 -4.33 -10.32 4.68
C ALA A 107 -2.96 -10.51 5.37
N ALA A 108 -2.01 -9.60 5.16
CA ALA A 108 -0.72 -9.60 5.86
C ALA A 108 -0.90 -9.48 7.38
N ALA A 109 -1.75 -8.55 7.82
CA ALA A 109 -2.05 -8.36 9.24
C ALA A 109 -2.73 -9.58 9.91
N LYS A 110 -3.30 -10.52 9.15
CA LYS A 110 -3.87 -11.78 9.68
C LYS A 110 -2.86 -12.92 9.75
N GLN A 111 -1.69 -12.76 9.13
CA GLN A 111 -0.63 -13.77 9.08
C GLN A 111 0.42 -13.58 10.18
N VAL A 112 0.37 -12.44 10.88
CA VAL A 112 1.16 -12.12 12.08
C VAL A 112 0.36 -12.51 13.32
#